data_AF-A0A6M0L7J7-F1
#
_entry.id   AF-A0A6M0L7J7-F1
#
_cell.length_a   1.000
_cell.length_b   1.000
_cell.length_c   1.000
_cell.angle_alpha   90.00
_cell.angle_beta   90.00
_cell.angle_gamma   90.00
#
_symmetry.space_group_name_H-M   'P 1'
#
loop_
_entity.id
_entity.type
_entity.pdbx_description
1 polymer ?
#
loop_
_entity_poly.entity_id
_entity_poly.type
_entity_poly.pdbx_seq_one_letter_code
_entity_poly.pdbx_strand_id
1 'polypeptide(L)' 'MDYYTKKLLTLTDKSFIADEHWLEEKTINGIPHHFIKGTWTKPCHTCPHC' A
#
# COMPACT_ATOMS: atom_id res chain seq x y z
N MET A 1 11.10 -1.16 -9.76
CA MET A 1 10.90 -1.79 -8.43
C MET A 1 10.95 -3.30 -8.60
N ASP A 2 11.85 -3.96 -7.88
CA ASP A 2 12.04 -5.40 -7.95
C ASP A 2 10.89 -6.17 -7.25
N TYR A 3 10.88 -7.49 -7.45
CA TYR A 3 9.85 -8.37 -6.89
C TYR A 3 9.86 -8.39 -5.36
N TYR A 4 11.03 -8.29 -4.73
CA TYR A 4 11.15 -8.33 -3.28
C TYR A 4 10.50 -7.10 -2.65
N THR A 5 10.77 -5.90 -3.18
CA THR A 5 10.09 -4.67 -2.73
C THR A 5 8.58 -4.75 -2.96
N LYS A 6 8.12 -5.23 -4.13
CA LYS A 6 6.67 -5.38 -4.39
C LYS A 6 5.99 -6.33 -3.39
N LYS A 7 6.67 -7.41 -3.01
CA LYS A 7 6.17 -8.36 -2.02
C LYS A 7 6.10 -7.74 -0.62
N LEU A 8 7.14 -7.00 -0.21
CA LEU A 8 7.18 -6.31 1.08
C LEU A 8 6.03 -5.30 1.21
N LEU A 9 5.76 -4.59 0.13
CA LEU A 9 4.69 -3.59 0.01
C LEU A 9 3.31 -4.20 -0.27
N THR A 10 3.18 -5.54 -0.21
CA THR A 10 1.94 -6.27 -0.45
C THR A 10 1.29 -6.03 -1.83
N LEU A 11 2.01 -5.41 -2.76
CA LEU A 11 1.57 -5.13 -4.14
C LEU A 11 1.44 -6.40 -5.00
N THR A 12 1.95 -7.53 -4.50
CA THR A 12 1.78 -8.86 -5.13
C THR A 12 0.61 -9.64 -4.56
N ASP A 13 -0.08 -9.13 -3.52
CA ASP A 13 -1.25 -9.80 -2.96
C ASP A 13 -2.41 -9.71 -3.94
N LYS A 14 -2.99 -10.85 -4.30
CA LYS A 14 -4.15 -10.92 -5.19
C LYS A 14 -5.40 -10.23 -4.60
N SER A 15 -5.38 -9.98 -3.30
CA SER A 15 -6.41 -9.31 -2.54
C SER A 15 -6.24 -7.78 -2.52
N PHE A 16 -5.17 -7.26 -3.12
CA PHE A 16 -4.89 -5.83 -3.22
C PHE A 16 -4.85 -5.39 -4.66
N ILE A 17 -5.66 -4.38 -5.00
CA ILE A 17 -5.66 -3.76 -6.31
C ILE A 17 -5.01 -2.39 -6.16
N ALA A 18 -3.81 -2.23 -6.71
CA ALA A 18 -3.08 -0.98 -6.71
C ALA A 18 -3.71 0.03 -7.69
N ASP A 19 -3.75 1.31 -7.31
CA ASP A 19 -4.23 2.38 -8.19
C ASP A 19 -3.21 2.70 -9.30
N GLU A 20 -3.61 3.41 -10.36
CA GLU A 20 -2.69 3.85 -11.43
C GLU A 20 -1.53 4.70 -10.85
N HIS A 21 -1.84 5.56 -9.88
CA HIS A 21 -0.89 6.36 -9.10
C HIS A 21 -0.74 5.79 -7.67
N TRP A 22 -0.43 4.49 -7.58
CA TRP A 22 -0.36 3.77 -6.30
C TRP A 22 0.71 4.26 -5.33
N LEU A 23 1.75 4.97 -5.77
CA LEU A 23 2.78 5.53 -4.88
C LEU A 23 2.66 7.05 -4.86
N GLU A 24 2.36 7.59 -3.68
CA GLU A 24 2.31 9.04 -3.45
C GLU A 24 3.36 9.44 -2.42
N GLU A 25 4.17 10.43 -2.73
CA GLU A 25 5.10 11.03 -1.77
C GLU A 25 4.49 12.30 -1.20
N LYS A 26 4.51 12.44 0.14
CA LYS A 26 4.11 13.68 0.82
C LYS A 26 5.10 14.04 1.90
N THR A 27 5.36 15.33 2.04
CA THR A 27 6.13 15.85 3.17
C THR A 27 5.18 16.18 4.31
N ILE A 28 5.32 15.50 5.45
CA ILE A 28 4.56 15.76 6.67
C ILE A 28 5.56 16.20 7.74
N ASN A 29 5.36 17.39 8.31
CA ASN A 29 6.26 17.99 9.31
C ASN A 29 7.73 18.05 8.84
N GLY A 30 7.96 18.33 7.55
CA GLY A 30 9.30 18.39 6.96
C GLY A 30 9.94 17.04 6.65
N ILE A 31 9.25 15.92 6.90
CA ILE A 31 9.75 14.57 6.67
C ILE A 31 9.04 13.97 5.45
N PRO A 32 9.76 13.46 4.44
CA PRO A 32 9.16 12.78 3.30
C PRO A 32 8.56 11.42 3.72
N HIS A 33 7.32 11.20 3.35
CA HIS A 33 6.56 9.97 3.60
C HIS A 33 6.07 9.42 2.27
N HIS A 34 6.08 8.10 2.16
CA HIS A 34 5.58 7.39 0.98
C HIS A 34 4.30 6.65 1.36
N PHE A 35 3.24 6.91 0.61
CA PHE A 35 1.92 6.33 0.79
C PHE A 35 1.61 5.39 -0.36
N ILE A 36 1.08 4.22 -0.02
CA ILE A 36 0.61 3.24 -0.99
C ILE A 36 -0.90 3.36 -1.08
N LYS A 37 -1.40 3.64 -2.28
CA LYS A 37 -2.82 3.74 -2.62
C LYS A 37 -3.28 2.49 -3.36
N GLY A 38 -4.43 2.01 -2.96
CA GLY A 38 -5.11 0.91 -3.59
C GLY A 38 -6.23 0.40 -2.71
N THR A 39 -6.96 -0.57 -3.24
CA THR A 39 -8.15 -1.12 -2.61
C THR A 39 -7.92 -2.58 -2.22
N TRP A 40 -8.19 -2.90 -0.96
CA TRP A 40 -8.27 -4.28 -0.51
C TRP A 40 -9.62 -4.87 -0.91
N THR A 41 -9.60 -5.96 -1.67
CA THR A 41 -10.81 -6.68 -2.12
C THR A 41 -11.34 -7.64 -1.07
N LYS A 42 -10.51 -8.00 -0.08
CA LYS A 42 -10.96 -8.78 1.06
C LYS A 42 -11.42 -7.85 2.18
N PRO A 43 -12.62 -8.07 2.73
CA PRO A 43 -13.05 -7.37 3.93
C PRO A 43 -12.04 -7.60 5.06
N CYS A 44 -11.77 -6.52 5.79
CA CYS A 44 -10.83 -6.49 6.89
C CYS A 44 -11.40 -7.21 8.12
N HIS A 45 -11.55 -8.53 8.04
CA HIS A 45 -12.03 -9.34 9.16
C HIS A 45 -10.95 -9.60 10.22
N THR A 46 -9.70 -9.23 9.94
CA THR A 46 -8.52 -9.59 10.73
C THR A 46 -7.69 -8.39 11.19
N CYS A 47 -8.13 -7.14 11.01
CA CYS A 47 -7.47 -6.04 11.72
C CYS A 47 -8.13 -5.90 13.10
N PRO A 48 -7.44 -6.22 14.20
CA PRO A 48 -7.96 -6.04 15.57
C PRO A 48 -8.24 -4.56 15.93
N HIS A 49 -7.94 -3.62 15.03
CA HIS A 49 -8.08 -2.18 15.21
C HIS A 49 -8.81 -1.47 14.05
N CYS A 50 -9.64 -2.19 13.28
CA CYS A 50 -10.48 -1.56 12.25
C CYS A 50 -11.66 -0.79 12.87
#